data_AF-A0A8S3XV97-F1
#
_entry.id   AF-A0A8S3XV97-F1
#
_cell.length_a   1.000
_cell.length_b   1.000
_cell.length_c   1.000
_cell.angle_alpha   90.00
_cell.angle_beta   90.00
_cell.angle_gamma   90.00
#
_symmetry.space_group_name_H-M   'P 1'
#
loop_
_entity.id
_entity.type
_entity.pdbx_description
1 polymer ?
#
loop_
_entity_poly.entity_id
_entity_poly.type
_entity_poly.pdbx_seq_one_letter_code
_entity_poly.pdbx_strand_id
1 'polypeptide(L)'
;MLKSSEKKFAPVPIGTSVRIAVPEVDRGRGDAQNIIGVVLAKTDDELYQIGTKNGILKQLYSRSQINVCPRALLDAEDVPSTEIALRSVANLQSTGTGQGFKKCHCKKKLYYSKMSVL
;
A
#
# COMPACT_ATOMS: atom_id res chain seq x y z
N MET A 1 -12.69 29.20 6.98
CA MET A 1 -13.05 27.77 7.06
C MET A 1 -11.81 26.87 6.85
N LEU A 2 -10.74 27.05 7.63
CA LEU A 2 -9.46 26.33 7.42
C LEU A 2 -9.05 25.41 8.59
N LYS A 3 -9.57 25.64 9.81
CA LYS A 3 -9.10 24.99 11.04
C LYS A 3 -9.60 23.55 11.27
N SER A 4 -10.42 23.01 10.37
CA SER A 4 -11.10 21.70 10.58
C SER A 4 -10.44 20.53 9.85
N SER A 5 -9.58 20.80 8.85
CA SER A 5 -8.89 19.75 8.08
C SER A 5 -7.58 19.32 8.72
N GLU A 6 -6.88 20.24 9.39
CA GLU A 6 -5.59 19.96 10.07
C GLU A 6 -5.75 18.93 11.20
N LYS A 7 -6.93 18.86 11.84
CA LYS A 7 -7.22 17.85 12.86
C LYS A 7 -7.38 16.42 12.32
N LYS A 8 -7.69 16.26 11.03
CA LYS A 8 -7.94 14.93 10.43
C LYS A 8 -6.67 14.23 9.98
N PHE A 9 -5.60 14.99 9.77
CA PHE A 9 -4.40 14.52 9.09
C PHE A 9 -3.14 14.98 9.82
N ALA A 10 -2.94 14.48 11.04
CA ALA A 10 -1.70 14.70 11.79
C ALA A 10 -0.48 14.19 10.99
N PRO A 11 0.67 14.90 11.03
CA PRO A 11 1.87 14.52 10.29
C PRO A 11 2.31 13.09 10.65
N VAL A 12 2.81 12.36 9.65
CA VAL A 12 3.26 10.96 9.83
C VAL A 12 4.76 10.96 10.11
N PRO A 13 5.23 10.32 11.19
CA PRO A 13 6.66 10.20 11.44
C PRO A 13 7.33 9.28 10.41
N ILE A 14 8.60 9.56 10.12
CA ILE A 14 9.45 8.71 9.27
C ILE A 14 9.57 7.32 9.92
N GLY A 15 9.62 6.27 9.11
CA GLY A 15 9.62 4.87 9.57
C GLY A 15 8.24 4.31 9.88
N THR A 16 7.17 5.11 9.75
CA THR A 16 5.81 4.61 9.97
C THR A 16 5.32 3.83 8.76
N SER A 17 4.74 2.65 9.01
CA SER A 17 4.04 1.91 7.97
C SER A 17 2.71 2.55 7.61
N VAL A 18 2.45 2.65 6.32
CA VAL A 18 1.30 3.31 5.73
C VAL A 18 0.67 2.48 4.63
N ARG A 19 -0.58 2.80 4.30
CA ARG A 19 -1.35 2.24 3.19
C ARG A 19 -1.62 3.32 2.16
N ILE A 20 -1.45 2.94 0.90
CA ILE A 20 -1.76 3.77 -0.26
C ILE A 20 -2.85 3.07 -1.05
N ALA A 21 -3.95 3.77 -1.33
CA ALA A 21 -5.03 3.25 -2.16
C ALA A 21 -4.60 3.17 -3.62
N VAL A 22 -4.85 2.02 -4.25
CA VAL A 22 -4.62 1.80 -5.69
C VAL A 22 -5.91 2.15 -6.43
N PRO A 23 -5.85 2.99 -7.48
CA PRO A 23 -7.04 3.34 -8.24
C PRO A 23 -7.60 2.10 -8.97
N GLU A 24 -8.92 2.07 -9.19
CA GLU A 24 -9.59 0.90 -9.73
C GLU A 24 -9.09 0.50 -11.13
N VAL A 25 -8.71 1.48 -11.96
CA VAL A 25 -8.13 1.25 -13.30
C VAL A 25 -6.82 0.45 -13.25
N ASP A 26 -6.06 0.56 -12.17
CA ASP A 26 -4.78 -0.13 -11.99
C ASP A 26 -4.94 -1.45 -11.22
N ARG A 27 -6.17 -1.83 -10.88
CA ARG A 27 -6.49 -2.97 -10.01
C ARG A 27 -7.21 -4.06 -10.79
N GLY A 28 -6.64 -5.26 -10.82
CA GLY A 28 -7.30 -6.45 -11.33
C GLY A 28 -8.43 -6.95 -10.43
N ARG A 29 -9.33 -7.76 -10.99
CA ARG A 29 -10.43 -8.36 -10.22
C ARG A 29 -9.87 -9.34 -9.18
N GLY A 30 -9.97 -8.96 -7.90
CA GLY A 30 -9.45 -9.74 -6.77
C GLY A 30 -8.14 -9.19 -6.19
N ASP A 31 -7.58 -8.13 -6.77
CA ASP A 31 -6.38 -7.49 -6.22
C ASP A 31 -6.69 -6.66 -4.97
N ALA A 32 -5.68 -6.54 -4.12
CA ALA A 32 -5.73 -5.72 -2.93
C ALA A 32 -6.02 -4.25 -3.31
N GLN A 33 -6.89 -3.60 -2.53
CA GLN A 33 -7.21 -2.19 -2.74
C GLN A 33 -6.09 -1.26 -2.30
N ASN A 34 -5.23 -1.73 -1.39
CA ASN A 34 -4.20 -0.91 -0.77
C ASN A 34 -2.84 -1.60 -0.86
N ILE A 35 -1.81 -0.82 -1.14
CA ILE A 35 -0.41 -1.22 -1.04
C ILE A 35 0.12 -0.77 0.32
N ILE A 36 0.88 -1.62 0.97
CA ILE A 36 1.58 -1.31 2.22
C ILE A 36 2.97 -0.77 1.88
N GLY A 37 3.35 0.32 2.52
CA GLY A 37 4.68 0.90 2.44
C GLY A 37 5.11 1.53 3.76
N VAL A 38 6.31 2.10 3.79
CA VAL A 38 6.91 2.80 4.92
C VAL A 38 7.32 4.20 4.49
N VAL A 39 7.12 5.19 5.35
CA VAL A 39 7.58 6.56 5.09
C VAL A 39 9.09 6.62 5.22
N LEU A 40 9.80 6.97 4.14
CA LEU A 40 11.26 7.07 4.13
C LEU A 40 11.74 8.50 4.38
N ALA A 41 11.09 9.48 3.74
CA ALA A 41 11.46 10.88 3.85
C ALA A 41 10.23 11.78 3.65
N LYS A 42 10.34 13.02 4.12
CA LYS A 42 9.40 14.11 3.85
C LYS A 42 10.15 15.22 3.13
N THR A 43 9.64 15.67 1.98
CA THR A 43 10.15 16.81 1.21
C THR A 43 9.66 18.13 1.82
N ASP A 44 10.33 19.24 1.52
CA ASP A 44 9.95 20.60 1.97
C ASP A 44 8.51 20.98 1.60
N ASP A 45 7.99 20.47 0.47
CA ASP A 45 6.61 20.66 0.00
C ASP A 45 5.54 19.83 0.74
N GLU A 46 5.89 19.26 1.89
CA GLU A 46 5.04 18.37 2.69
C GLU A 46 4.59 17.07 1.99
N LEU A 47 5.35 16.66 0.98
CA LEU A 47 5.15 15.41 0.28
C LEU A 47 6.00 14.30 0.92
N TYR A 48 5.45 13.09 0.95
CA TYR A 48 6.07 11.93 1.57
C TYR A 48 6.59 10.97 0.50
N GLN A 49 7.84 10.56 0.67
CA GLN A 49 8.45 9.50 -0.11
C GLN A 49 8.18 8.16 0.57
N ILE A 50 7.59 7.23 -0.18
CA ILE A 50 7.14 5.96 0.36
C ILE A 50 7.95 4.81 -0.23
N GLY A 51 8.53 4.00 0.65
CA GLY A 51 9.16 2.73 0.36
C GLY A 51 8.17 1.59 0.41
N THR A 52 8.27 0.64 -0.50
CA THR A 52 7.52 -0.63 -0.46
C THR A 52 8.51 -1.77 -0.48
N LYS A 53 8.09 -2.99 -0.12
CA LYS A 53 8.97 -4.18 -0.21
C LYS A 53 9.55 -4.44 -1.60
N ASN A 54 8.96 -3.85 -2.65
CA ASN A 54 9.38 -4.03 -4.03
C ASN A 54 10.21 -2.85 -4.57
N GLY A 55 10.36 -1.77 -3.79
CA GLY A 55 11.08 -0.57 -4.21
C GLY A 55 10.49 0.71 -3.66
N ILE A 56 11.17 1.81 -3.93
CA ILE A 56 10.74 3.16 -3.59
C ILE A 56 9.78 3.66 -4.66
N LEU A 57 8.64 4.21 -4.24
CA LEU A 57 7.66 4.76 -5.17
C LEU A 57 8.19 6.05 -5.81
N LYS A 58 8.15 6.10 -7.15
CA LYS A 58 8.57 7.27 -7.93
C LYS A 58 7.76 8.53 -7.65
N GLN A 59 6.48 8.36 -7.32
CA GLN A 59 5.60 9.47 -7.01
C GLN A 59 5.66 9.76 -5.51
N LEU A 60 5.64 11.05 -5.17
CA LEU A 60 5.48 11.50 -3.79
C LEU A 60 3.99 11.63 -3.46
N TYR A 61 3.66 11.40 -2.20
CA TYR A 61 2.27 11.38 -1.74
C TYR A 61 1.99 12.51 -0.77
N SER A 62 0.82 13.11 -0.88
CA SER A 62 0.34 14.05 0.14
C SER A 62 -0.22 13.28 1.34
N ARG A 63 -0.30 13.97 2.48
CA ARG A 63 -0.81 13.35 3.72
C ARG A 63 -2.21 12.74 3.57
N SER A 64 -3.07 13.32 2.73
CA SER A 64 -4.46 12.87 2.53
C SER A 64 -4.58 11.59 1.70
N GLN A 65 -3.56 11.26 0.91
CA GLN A 65 -3.52 10.05 0.08
C GLN A 65 -3.01 8.83 0.85
N ILE A 66 -2.56 9.04 2.10
CA ILE A 66 -1.86 8.05 2.90
C ILE A 66 -2.66 7.74 4.16
N ASN A 67 -2.88 6.46 4.42
CA ASN A 67 -3.51 5.98 5.64
C ASN A 67 -2.47 5.33 6.56
N VAL A 68 -2.32 5.83 7.78
CA VAL A 68 -1.39 5.27 8.76
C VAL A 68 -1.85 3.88 9.19
N CYS A 69 -0.93 2.92 9.25
CA CYS A 69 -1.18 1.62 9.85
C CYS A 69 -0.85 1.66 11.34
N PRO A 70 -1.70 1.12 12.23
CA PRO A 70 -1.42 1.06 13.65
C PRO A 70 -0.32 0.05 14.01
N ARG A 71 0.03 -0.87 13.10
CA ARG A 71 1.06 -1.90 13.27
C ARG A 71 2.15 -1.70 12.23
N ALA A 72 3.41 -1.78 12.66
CA ALA A 72 4.56 -1.86 11.76
C ALA A 72 4.49 -3.19 10.96
N LEU A 73 4.29 -3.06 9.65
CA LEU A 73 4.21 -4.20 8.72
C LEU A 73 5.45 -4.31 7.82
N LEU A 74 6.30 -3.29 7.82
CA LEU A 74 7.45 -3.14 6.95
C LEU A 74 8.43 -2.17 7.61
N ASP A 75 9.69 -2.58 7.70
CA ASP A 75 10.78 -1.76 8.19
C ASP A 75 11.45 -1.01 7.03
N ALA A 76 12.10 0.12 7.34
CA ALA A 76 12.77 0.94 6.33
C ALA A 76 13.98 0.23 5.70
N GLU A 77 14.60 -0.71 6.42
CA GLU A 77 15.77 -1.48 5.98
C GLU A 77 15.43 -2.53 4.92
N ASP A 78 14.20 -3.05 4.94
CA ASP A 78 13.72 -4.07 3.99
C ASP A 78 13.33 -3.48 2.62
N VAL A 79 13.41 -2.16 2.46
CA VAL A 79 13.03 -1.49 1.22
C VAL A 79 14.23 -1.46 0.25
N PRO A 80 14.12 -2.08 -0.93
CA PRO A 80 15.18 -1.96 -1.92
C PRO A 80 15.22 -0.55 -2.50
N SER A 81 16.42 -0.02 -2.77
CA SER A 81 16.64 1.33 -3.30
C SER A 81 16.23 1.52 -4.78
N THR A 82 15.52 0.56 -5.36
CA THR A 82 15.06 0.61 -6.75
C THR A 82 13.78 1.41 -6.87
N GLU A 83 13.72 2.32 -7.84
CA GLU A 83 12.52 3.10 -8.09
C GLU A 83 11.47 2.30 -8.88
N ILE A 84 10.22 2.30 -8.40
CA ILE A 84 9.12 1.56 -9.00
C ILE A 84 7.84 2.41 -9.08
N ALA A 85 7.04 2.20 -10.12
CA ALA A 85 5.74 2.83 -10.28
C ALA A 85 4.67 2.11 -9.45
N LEU A 86 3.67 2.84 -8.95
CA LEU A 86 2.58 2.28 -8.13
C LEU A 86 1.87 1.12 -8.84
N ARG A 87 1.57 1.27 -10.14
CA ARG A 87 0.95 0.22 -10.96
C ARG A 87 1.79 -1.05 -11.02
N SER A 88 3.12 -0.91 -11.14
CA SER A 88 4.02 -2.07 -11.15
C SER A 88 4.02 -2.78 -9.81
N VAL A 89 3.99 -2.05 -8.68
CA VAL A 89 3.85 -2.65 -7.35
C VAL A 89 2.49 -3.34 -7.21
N ALA A 90 1.40 -2.72 -7.67
CA ALA A 90 0.06 -3.33 -7.65
C ALA A 90 0.04 -4.66 -8.41
N ASN A 91 0.64 -4.69 -9.60
CA ASN A 91 0.76 -5.90 -10.42
C ASN A 91 1.61 -6.98 -9.74
N LEU A 92 2.72 -6.61 -9.08
CA LEU A 92 3.56 -7.56 -8.33
C LEU A 92 2.86 -8.11 -7.08
N GLN A 93 1.92 -7.37 -6.50
CA GLN A 93 1.07 -7.83 -5.39
C GLN A 93 -0.18 -8.59 -5.85
N SER A 94 -0.49 -8.56 -7.14
CA SER A 94 -1.62 -9.28 -7.70
C SER A 94 -1.41 -10.79 -7.55
N THR A 95 -2.43 -11.47 -7.02
CA THR A 95 -2.47 -12.95 -6.98
C THR A 95 -3.00 -13.54 -8.30
N GLY A 96 -3.58 -12.68 -9.14
CA GLY A 96 -4.05 -12.98 -10.49
C GLY A 96 -3.01 -12.63 -11.55
N THR A 97 -3.25 -13.07 -12.79
CA THR A 97 -2.43 -12.70 -13.96
C THR A 97 -2.87 -11.34 -14.55
N GLY A 98 -3.41 -10.42 -13.74
CA GLY A 98 -4.05 -9.17 -14.20
C GLY A 98 -5.53 -9.31 -14.57
N GLN A 99 -5.99 -8.57 -15.61
CA GLN A 99 -7.37 -8.60 -16.12
C GLN A 99 -7.74 -9.99 -16.67
N GLY A 100 -8.25 -10.84 -15.80
CA GLY A 100 -8.69 -12.19 -16.14
C GLY A 100 -9.27 -12.91 -14.94
N PHE A 101 -10.09 -13.93 -15.19
CA PHE A 101 -10.63 -14.76 -14.12
C PHE A 101 -9.68 -15.93 -13.86
N LYS A 102 -9.13 -16.02 -12.64
CA LYS A 102 -8.39 -17.22 -12.22
C LYS A 102 -9.40 -18.27 -11.74
N LYS A 103 -9.84 -19.15 -12.65
CA LYS A 103 -10.60 -20.34 -12.26
C LYS A 103 -9.63 -21.36 -11.66
N CYS A 104 -9.78 -21.64 -10.37
CA CYS A 104 -9.13 -22.81 -9.80
C CYS A 104 -9.83 -24.07 -10.34
N HIS A 105 -9.05 -25.04 -10.83
CA HIS A 105 -9.56 -26.37 -11.22
C HIS A 105 -9.67 -27.32 -10.02
N CYS A 106 -9.81 -26.77 -8.81
CA CYS A 106 -9.86 -27.54 -7.58
C CYS A 106 -11.27 -28.11 -7.38
N LYS A 107 -11.40 -29.45 -7.33
CA LYS A 107 -12.62 -30.11 -6.83
C LYS A 107 -12.76 -29.73 -5.35
N LYS A 108 -13.84 -29.03 -4.97
CA LYS A 108 -14.06 -28.46 -3.63
C LYS A 108 -13.79 -29.48 -2.52
N LYS A 109 -12.77 -29.23 -1.70
CA LYS A 109 -12.83 -29.47 -0.24
C LYS A 109 -12.52 -28.11 0.41
N LEU A 110 -13.58 -27.38 0.75
CA LEU A 110 -13.48 -26.14 1.51
C LEU A 110 -13.14 -26.50 2.96
N TYR A 111 -11.91 -26.25 3.38
CA TYR A 111 -11.61 -26.06 4.80
C TYR A 111 -11.68 -24.56 5.04
N TYR A 112 -12.73 -24.10 5.71
CA TYR A 112 -12.73 -22.75 6.28
C TYR A 112 -11.75 -22.77 7.46
N SER A 113 -10.51 -22.33 7.28
CA SER A 113 -9.72 -21.91 8.43
C SER A 113 -10.26 -20.55 8.87
N LYS A 114 -10.96 -20.56 10.00
CA LYS A 114 -11.36 -19.38 10.74
C LYS A 114 -10.08 -18.63 11.09
N MET A 115 -9.75 -17.58 10.35
CA MET A 115 -8.60 -16.73 10.67
C MET A 115 -9.01 -15.87 11.86
N SER A 116 -8.81 -16.42 13.06
CA SER A 116 -8.98 -15.75 14.34
C SER A 116 -8.02 -14.57 14.40
N VAL A 117 -8.61 -13.39 14.56
CA VAL A 117 -7.90 -12.17 14.95
C VAL A 117 -7.42 -12.39 16.38
N LEU A 118 -6.10 -12.40 16.57
CA LEU A 118 -5.42 -12.17 17.84
C LEU A 118 -4.69 -10.84 17.72
#